data_AF-A0A067FQI0-F1
#
_entry.id   AF-A0A067FQI0-F1
#
_cell.length_a   1.000
_cell.length_b   1.000
_cell.length_c   1.000
_cell.angle_alpha   90.00
_cell.angle_beta   90.00
_cell.angle_gamma   90.00
#
_symmetry.space_group_name_H-M   'P 1'
#
loop_
_entity.id
_entity.type
_entity.pdbx_description
1 polymer ?
#
loop_
_entity_poly.entity_id
_entity_poly.type
_entity_poly.pdbx_seq_one_letter_code
_entity_poly.pdbx_strand_id
1 'polypeptide(L)'
;MNNPLARILDNYRLTVPNYVDCLQNLRLILNYEKINYVLDAPKPNIIPEGASKEELVAYYKWQDDDLRAKSYILASMYNELQRQYENMPRTSSMLFHLQELYSEQSKIVR
;
A
#
# COMPACT_ATOMS: atom_id res chain seq x y z
N MET A 1 -8.95 22.06 -2.99
CA MET A 1 -8.42 20.83 -3.61
C MET A 1 -9.60 19.97 -4.04
N ASN A 2 -9.79 19.73 -5.35
CA ASN A 2 -10.94 18.98 -5.91
C ASN A 2 -10.56 17.56 -6.38
N ASN A 3 -9.55 16.93 -5.77
CA ASN A 3 -9.23 15.53 -6.07
C ASN A 3 -10.08 14.63 -5.16
N PRO A 4 -11.02 13.83 -5.68
CA PRO A 4 -11.84 12.93 -4.88
C PRO A 4 -11.00 11.93 -4.07
N LEU A 5 -9.84 11.50 -4.58
CA LEU A 5 -8.92 10.62 -3.87
C LEU A 5 -8.28 11.31 -2.67
N ALA A 6 -7.84 12.56 -2.83
CA ALA A 6 -7.29 13.34 -1.72
C ALA A 6 -8.31 13.50 -0.58
N ARG A 7 -9.58 13.74 -0.93
CA ARG A 7 -10.66 13.87 0.05
C ARG A 7 -10.96 12.54 0.77
N ILE A 8 -10.85 11.41 0.07
CA ILE A 8 -10.97 10.08 0.70
C ILE A 8 -9.78 9.87 1.65
N LEU A 9 -8.54 10.14 1.23
CA LEU A 9 -7.36 9.99 2.09
C LEU A 9 -7.43 10.85 3.36
N ASP A 10 -7.86 12.12 3.24
CA ASP A 10 -7.99 13.02 4.39
C ASP A 10 -9.07 12.59 5.38
N ASN A 11 -10.19 12.05 4.89
CA ASN A 11 -11.30 11.60 5.74
C ASN A 11 -11.03 10.27 6.45
N TYR A 12 -10.06 9.48 5.98
CA TYR A 12 -9.82 8.12 6.44
C TYR A 12 -8.37 7.88 6.85
N ARG A 13 -7.73 8.86 7.51
CA ARG A 13 -6.39 8.67 8.05
C ARG A 13 -6.34 7.44 8.97
N LEU A 14 -5.32 6.60 8.80
CA LEU A 14 -4.96 5.47 9.65
C LEU A 14 -4.75 5.95 11.09
N THR A 15 -5.81 6.02 11.88
CA THR A 15 -5.72 6.17 13.32
C THR A 15 -5.78 4.79 13.97
N VAL A 16 -5.05 4.61 15.08
CA VAL A 16 -4.98 3.34 15.80
C VAL A 16 -6.34 2.63 16.04
N PRO A 17 -7.44 3.32 16.43
CA PRO A 17 -8.72 2.65 16.65
C PRO A 17 -9.48 2.22 15.38
N ASN A 18 -9.16 2.77 14.20
CA ASN A 18 -9.94 2.58 12.97
C ASN A 18 -9.16 1.80 11.90
N TYR A 19 -8.21 0.95 12.31
CA TYR A 19 -7.34 0.23 11.38
C TYR A 19 -8.10 -0.61 10.35
N VAL A 20 -9.12 -1.36 10.78
CA VAL A 20 -9.92 -2.24 9.90
C VAL A 20 -10.65 -1.43 8.83
N ASP A 21 -11.29 -0.33 9.22
CA ASP A 21 -12.02 0.55 8.31
C ASP A 21 -11.07 1.24 7.34
N CYS A 22 -9.91 1.69 7.83
CA CYS A 22 -8.91 2.32 6.99
C CYS A 22 -8.31 1.34 5.98
N LEU A 23 -8.04 0.09 6.38
CA LEU A 23 -7.56 -0.96 5.48
C LEU A 23 -8.58 -1.28 4.37
N GLN A 24 -9.87 -1.33 4.70
CA GLN A 24 -10.93 -1.51 3.70
C GLN A 24 -10.98 -0.34 2.71
N ASN A 25 -10.86 0.89 3.19
CA ASN A 25 -10.84 2.08 2.34
C ASN A 25 -9.59 2.16 1.45
N LEU A 26 -8.42 1.78 1.96
CA LEU A 26 -7.20 1.64 1.16
C LEU A 26 -7.41 0.64 0.02
N ARG A 27 -7.98 -0.54 0.31
CA ARG A 27 -8.30 -1.53 -0.74
C ARG A 27 -9.28 -0.98 -1.78
N LEU A 28 -10.28 -0.19 -1.38
CA LEU A 28 -11.19 0.47 -2.32
C LEU A 28 -10.46 1.44 -3.26
N ILE A 29 -9.56 2.27 -2.73
CA ILE A 29 -8.73 3.18 -3.54
C ILE A 29 -7.87 2.39 -4.52
N LEU A 30 -7.15 1.36 -4.05
CA LEU A 30 -6.28 0.55 -4.90
C LEU A 30 -7.06 -0.23 -5.97
N ASN A 31 -8.28 -0.66 -5.68
CA ASN A 31 -9.18 -1.28 -6.65
C ASN A 31 -9.67 -0.26 -7.69
N TYR A 32 -10.03 0.95 -7.28
CA TYR A 32 -10.41 2.04 -8.19
C TYR A 32 -9.28 2.38 -9.17
N GLU A 33 -8.05 2.44 -8.66
CA GLU A 33 -6.82 2.67 -9.43
C GLU A 33 -6.36 1.44 -10.24
N LYS A 34 -7.00 0.28 -10.04
CA LYS A 34 -6.67 -1.01 -10.67
C LYS A 34 -5.25 -1.51 -10.36
N ILE A 35 -4.73 -1.15 -9.18
CA ILE A 35 -3.38 -1.53 -8.72
C ILE A 35 -3.40 -2.45 -7.50
N ASN A 36 -4.56 -2.84 -6.98
CA ASN A 36 -4.66 -3.71 -5.79
C ASN A 36 -3.90 -5.04 -5.93
N TYR A 37 -3.69 -5.52 -7.16
CA TYR A 37 -2.95 -6.75 -7.43
C TYR A 37 -1.51 -6.72 -6.88
N VAL A 38 -0.89 -5.55 -6.70
CA VAL A 38 0.49 -5.44 -6.17
C VAL A 38 0.60 -5.84 -4.69
N LEU A 39 -0.52 -5.94 -3.97
CA LEU A 39 -0.56 -6.40 -2.59
C LEU A 39 -0.28 -7.91 -2.49
N ASP A 40 -0.83 -8.68 -3.43
CA ASP A 40 -0.79 -10.14 -3.43
C ASP A 40 0.24 -10.68 -4.44
N ALA A 41 0.56 -9.91 -5.48
CA ALA A 41 1.49 -10.33 -6.52
C ALA A 41 2.93 -10.42 -5.99
N PRO A 42 3.64 -11.54 -6.27
CA PRO A 42 5.06 -11.63 -5.98
C PRO A 42 5.81 -10.52 -6.73
N LYS A 43 6.93 -10.06 -6.17
CA LYS A 43 7.86 -9.21 -6.93
C LYS A 43 8.18 -9.95 -8.23
N PRO A 44 7.99 -9.35 -9.40
CA PRO A 44 8.61 -9.92 -10.57
C PRO A 44 10.12 -9.90 -10.31
N ASN A 45 10.76 -11.06 -10.48
CA ASN A 45 12.19 -11.20 -10.30
C ASN A 45 12.94 -10.25 -11.23
N ILE A 46 14.24 -10.05 -10.96
CA ILE A 46 15.14 -9.34 -11.85
C ILE A 46 14.88 -9.82 -13.28
N ILE A 47 14.71 -8.86 -14.19
CA ILE A 47 14.53 -9.13 -15.61
C ILE A 47 15.71 -10.01 -16.08
N PRO A 48 15.48 -11.26 -16.51
CA PRO A 48 16.56 -12.13 -16.97
C PRO A 48 17.23 -11.54 -18.22
N GLU A 49 18.51 -11.85 -18.42
CA GLU A 49 19.18 -11.53 -19.69
C GLU A 49 18.41 -12.18 -20.85
N GLY A 50 17.99 -11.37 -21.83
CA GLY A 50 17.17 -11.82 -22.95
C GLY A 50 15.65 -11.71 -22.76
N ALA A 51 15.18 -11.05 -21.70
CA ALA A 51 13.75 -10.78 -21.53
C ALA A 51 13.16 -10.06 -22.75
N SER A 52 11.96 -10.49 -23.11
CA SER A 52 11.14 -9.87 -24.14
C SER A 52 10.75 -8.44 -23.76
N LYS A 53 10.34 -7.66 -24.76
CA LYS A 53 9.84 -6.30 -24.55
C LYS A 53 8.58 -6.32 -23.67
N GLU A 54 7.76 -7.34 -23.81
CA GLU A 54 6.53 -7.53 -23.06
C GLU A 54 6.81 -7.77 -21.58
N GLU A 55 7.83 -8.59 -21.26
CA GLU A 55 8.28 -8.84 -19.88
C GLU A 55 8.86 -7.57 -19.24
N LEU A 56 9.65 -6.79 -20.00
CA LEU A 56 10.16 -5.49 -19.54
C LEU A 56 9.02 -4.53 -19.21
N VAL A 57 8.03 -4.41 -20.10
CA VAL A 57 6.86 -3.54 -19.89
C VAL A 57 6.07 -3.97 -18.64
N ALA A 58 5.84 -5.26 -18.47
CA ALA A 58 5.15 -5.79 -17.29
C ALA A 58 5.94 -5.51 -16.00
N TYR A 59 7.27 -5.66 -16.02
CA TYR A 59 8.13 -5.38 -14.87
C TYR A 59 8.09 -3.91 -14.44
N TYR A 60 8.25 -2.98 -15.39
CA TYR A 60 8.20 -1.55 -15.07
C TYR A 60 6.81 -1.10 -14.65
N LYS A 61 5.75 -1.64 -15.29
CA LYS A 61 4.38 -1.38 -14.87
C LYS A 61 4.13 -1.84 -13.43
N TRP A 62 4.59 -3.03 -13.07
CA TRP A 62 4.45 -3.54 -11.71
C TRP A 62 5.16 -2.63 -10.69
N GLN A 63 6.37 -2.15 -11.00
CA GLN A 63 7.10 -1.25 -10.11
C GLN A 63 6.40 0.10 -9.93
N ASP A 64 5.87 0.68 -11.01
CA ASP A 64 5.14 1.94 -10.96
C ASP A 64 3.82 1.79 -10.17
N ASP A 65 3.09 0.70 -10.40
CA ASP A 65 1.87 0.40 -9.67
C ASP A 65 2.15 0.16 -8.16
N ASP A 66 3.26 -0.51 -7.81
CA ASP A 66 3.70 -0.69 -6.40
C ASP A 66 4.08 0.66 -5.75
N LEU A 67 4.78 1.54 -6.47
CA LEU A 67 5.14 2.86 -5.97
C LEU A 67 3.90 3.73 -5.70
N ARG A 68 2.90 3.67 -6.59
CA ARG A 68 1.62 4.37 -6.39
C ARG A 68 0.88 3.81 -5.18
N ALA A 69 0.81 2.49 -5.04
CA ALA A 69 0.16 1.84 -3.90
C ALA A 69 0.82 2.23 -2.58
N LYS A 70 2.17 2.22 -2.54
CA LYS A 70 2.95 2.74 -1.40
C LYS A 70 2.59 4.19 -1.08
N SER A 71 2.46 5.04 -2.10
CA SER A 71 2.11 6.45 -1.91
C SER A 71 0.73 6.62 -1.27
N TYR A 72 -0.28 5.85 -1.69
CA TYR A 72 -1.61 5.85 -1.07
C TYR A 72 -1.57 5.40 0.39
N ILE A 73 -0.82 4.34 0.69
CA ILE A 73 -0.66 3.86 2.07
C ILE A 73 0.03 4.92 2.93
N LEU A 74 1.16 5.49 2.50
CA LEU A 74 1.87 6.53 3.26
C LEU A 74 1.00 7.77 3.47
N ALA A 75 0.28 8.22 2.44
CA ALA A 75 -0.61 9.38 2.54
C ALA A 75 -1.78 9.15 3.51
N SER A 76 -2.22 7.90 3.68
CA SER A 76 -3.22 7.56 4.68
C SER A 76 -2.68 7.53 6.11
N MET A 77 -1.36 7.53 6.33
CA MET A 77 -0.76 7.49 7.67
C MET A 77 -0.73 8.86 8.35
N TYR A 78 -0.68 8.86 9.69
CA TYR A 78 -0.24 10.03 10.44
C TYR A 78 1.29 10.12 10.46
N ASN A 79 1.81 11.32 10.65
CA ASN A 79 3.22 11.65 10.36
C ASN A 79 4.24 10.76 11.08
N GLU A 80 3.99 10.34 12.32
CA GLU A 80 4.93 9.48 13.06
C GLU A 80 4.98 8.06 12.49
N LEU A 81 3.81 7.50 12.15
CA LEU A 81 3.73 6.20 11.50
C LEU A 81 4.33 6.28 10.10
N GLN A 82 4.00 7.32 9.33
CA GLN A 82 4.54 7.54 7.98
C GLN A 82 6.08 7.44 7.97
N ARG A 83 6.76 8.14 8.89
CA ARG A 83 8.23 8.13 9.01
C ARG A 83 8.82 6.74 9.26
N GLN A 84 8.11 5.86 9.95
CA GLN A 84 8.57 4.49 10.19
C GLN A 84 8.55 3.65 8.91
N TYR A 85 7.62 3.92 8.01
CA TYR A 85 7.40 3.12 6.81
C TYR A 85 7.91 3.75 5.50
N GLU A 86 8.34 5.03 5.52
CA GLU A 86 8.88 5.74 4.35
C GLU A 86 10.02 4.97 3.65
N ASN A 87 10.92 4.39 4.44
CA ASN A 87 12.07 3.63 3.94
C ASN A 87 11.75 2.16 3.63
N MET A 88 10.52 1.71 3.88
CA MET A 88 10.15 0.33 3.62
C MET A 88 10.03 0.11 2.09
N PRO A 89 10.70 -0.88 1.52
CA PRO A 89 10.84 -0.98 0.06
C PRO A 89 9.57 -1.43 -0.67
N ARG A 90 8.57 -1.97 0.04
CA ARG A 90 7.47 -2.75 -0.55
C ARG A 90 6.13 -2.42 0.11
N THR A 91 5.11 -2.18 -0.69
CA THR A 91 3.73 -2.00 -0.23
C THR A 91 3.22 -3.22 0.53
N SER A 92 3.49 -4.43 0.01
CA SER A 92 3.09 -5.68 0.65
C SER A 92 3.69 -5.86 2.06
N SER A 93 4.95 -5.44 2.24
CA SER A 93 5.62 -5.50 3.55
C SER A 93 5.02 -4.50 4.53
N MET A 94 4.74 -3.27 4.07
CA MET A 94 4.06 -2.28 4.91
C MET A 94 2.71 -2.80 5.39
N LEU A 95 1.93 -3.40 4.47
CA LEU A 95 0.63 -3.96 4.79
C LEU A 95 0.72 -5.10 5.82
N PHE A 96 1.67 -6.01 5.65
CA PHE A 96 1.89 -7.12 6.57
C PHE A 96 2.24 -6.63 7.98
N HIS A 97 3.20 -5.70 8.09
CA HIS A 97 3.57 -5.11 9.37
C HIS A 97 2.43 -4.35 10.05
N LEU A 98 1.62 -3.62 9.27
CA LEU A 98 0.41 -2.98 9.80
C LEU A 98 -0.58 -4.04 10.31
N GLN A 99 -0.79 -5.14 9.57
CA GLN A 99 -1.66 -6.22 10.02
C GLN A 99 -1.17 -6.83 11.33
N GLU A 100 0.12 -7.10 11.48
CA GLU A 100 0.68 -7.59 12.75
C GLU A 100 0.49 -6.58 13.89
N LEU A 101 0.90 -5.33 13.70
CA LEU A 101 0.85 -4.28 14.72
C LEU A 101 -0.55 -4.12 15.31
N TYR A 102 -1.59 -4.16 14.47
CA TYR A 102 -2.97 -3.98 14.90
C TYR A 102 -3.66 -5.28 15.32
N SER A 103 -3.23 -6.43 14.80
CA SER A 103 -3.69 -7.73 15.31
C SER A 103 -3.20 -7.98 16.74
N GLU A 104 -1.96 -7.62 17.05
CA GLU A 104 -1.40 -7.74 18.40
C GLU A 104 -2.05 -6.74 19.39
N GLN A 105 -2.31 -5.50 18.96
CA GLN A 105 -3.03 -4.53 19.79
C GLN A 105 -4.46 -4.99 20.15
N SER A 106 -5.16 -5.67 19.23
CA SER A 106 -6.50 -6.22 19.51
C SER A 106 -6.51 -7.30 20.60
N LYS A 107 -5.37 -7.98 20.82
CA LYS A 107 -5.20 -8.99 21.87
C LYS A 107 -4.86 -8.38 23.23
N ILE A 108 -4.17 -7.23 23.24
CA ILE A 108 -3.73 -6.53 24.46
C ILE A 108 -4.87 -5.77 25.13
N VAL A 109 -5.89 -5.34 24.36
CA VAL A 109 -7.03 -4.56 24.86
C VAL A 109 -8.16 -5.46 25.44
N ARG A 110 -7.91 -6.77 25.62
CA ARG A 110 -8.92 -7.73 26.06
C ARG A 110 -8.81 -8.12 27.54
#